data_AF-A0A7Y9IYB6-F1
#
_entry.id   AF-A0A7Y9IYB6-F1
#
_cell.length_a   1.000
_cell.length_b   1.000
_cell.length_c   1.000
_cell.angle_alpha   90.00
_cell.angle_beta   90.00
_cell.angle_gamma   90.00
#
_symmetry.space_group_name_H-M   'P 1'
#
loop_
_entity.id
_entity.type
_entity.pdbx_description
1 polymer ?
#
loop_
_entity_poly.entity_id
_entity_poly.type
_entity_poly.pdbx_seq_one_letter_code
_entity_poly.pdbx_strand_id
1 'polypeptide(L)'
;MRNNNADFTDTQLADRIVALLAERRPDVSICPSDVARSLSDDEAIWRGLMPRIRDVAARLADADVIRVTQGQTTIDLNQPVRGPIRLRRAAKFDSKK
;
A
#
# COMPACT_ATOMS: atom_id res chain seq x y z
N MET A 1 -6.62 6.46 -26.31
CA MET A 1 -5.59 6.08 -25.33
C MET A 1 -6.29 5.44 -24.15
N ARG A 2 -6.13 4.13 -23.93
CA ARG A 2 -6.71 3.43 -22.77
C ARG A 2 -5.85 3.76 -21.54
N ASN A 3 -6.49 4.22 -20.47
CA ASN A 3 -5.81 4.52 -19.23
C ASN A 3 -5.61 3.19 -18.47
N ASN A 4 -4.47 2.50 -18.66
CA ASN A 4 -4.14 1.22 -18.00
C ASN A 4 -4.11 1.33 -16.45
N ASN A 5 -4.22 2.54 -15.90
CA ASN A 5 -4.30 2.78 -14.47
C ASN A 5 -5.71 2.53 -13.87
N ALA A 6 -6.72 2.35 -14.73
CA ALA A 6 -8.11 2.07 -14.36
C ALA A 6 -8.36 0.56 -14.12
N ASP A 7 -7.40 -0.31 -14.42
CA ASP A 7 -7.61 -1.77 -14.42
C ASP A 7 -7.69 -2.38 -13.00
N PHE A 8 -7.20 -1.68 -11.97
CA PHE A 8 -7.27 -2.15 -10.59
C PHE A 8 -8.23 -1.31 -9.75
N THR A 9 -9.20 -1.95 -9.12
CA THR A 9 -10.11 -1.31 -8.15
C THR A 9 -9.40 -1.04 -6.82
N ASP A 10 -9.91 -0.08 -6.03
CA ASP A 10 -9.37 0.22 -4.70
C ASP A 10 -9.40 -1.03 -3.79
N THR A 11 -10.43 -1.87 -3.92
CA THR A 11 -10.54 -3.17 -3.22
C THR A 11 -9.40 -4.10 -3.60
N GLN A 12 -9.12 -4.28 -4.90
CA GLN A 12 -7.99 -5.12 -5.34
C GLN A 12 -6.64 -4.62 -4.83
N LEU A 13 -6.44 -3.29 -4.81
CA LEU A 13 -5.23 -2.70 -4.24
C LEU A 13 -5.13 -2.96 -2.74
N ALA A 14 -6.24 -2.83 -2.00
CA ALA A 14 -6.29 -3.09 -0.57
C ALA A 14 -5.98 -4.56 -0.26
N ASP A 15 -6.63 -5.48 -0.97
CA ASP A 15 -6.42 -6.92 -0.83
C ASP A 15 -4.97 -7.28 -1.14
N ARG A 16 -4.37 -6.66 -2.18
CA ARG A 16 -2.97 -6.91 -2.51
C ARG A 16 -2.00 -6.41 -1.45
N ILE A 17 -2.25 -5.24 -0.85
CA ILE A 17 -1.45 -4.73 0.27
C ILE A 17 -1.51 -5.71 1.45
N VAL A 18 -2.71 -6.16 1.82
CA VAL A 18 -2.91 -7.09 2.94
C VAL A 18 -2.26 -8.44 2.64
N ALA A 19 -2.45 -9.00 1.45
CA ALA A 19 -1.85 -10.27 1.06
C ALA A 19 -0.31 -10.24 1.13
N LEU A 20 0.32 -9.21 0.55
CA LEU A 20 1.78 -9.07 0.61
C LEU A 20 2.28 -8.89 2.04
N LEU A 21 1.57 -8.15 2.89
CA LEU A 21 1.93 -8.05 4.30
C LEU A 21 1.74 -9.38 5.04
N ALA A 22 0.72 -10.17 4.67
CA ALA A 22 0.39 -11.46 5.27
C ALA A 22 1.44 -12.54 4.96
N GLU A 23 2.05 -12.50 3.76
CA GLU A 23 3.14 -13.39 3.33
C GLU A 23 4.47 -13.14 4.07
N ARG A 24 4.63 -11.96 4.68
CA ARG A 24 5.87 -11.56 5.37
C ARG A 24 5.79 -11.84 6.88
N ARG A 25 6.94 -11.84 7.56
CA ARG A 25 6.95 -11.85 9.03
C ARG A 25 6.28 -10.56 9.58
N PRO A 26 5.66 -10.57 10.78
CA PRO A 26 4.90 -9.43 11.30
C PRO A 26 5.68 -8.11 11.44
N ASP A 27 7.00 -8.19 11.64
CA ASP A 27 7.95 -7.08 11.77
C ASP A 27 8.43 -6.52 10.42
N VAL A 28 8.18 -7.23 9.33
CA VAL A 28 8.65 -6.85 8.00
C VAL A 28 7.67 -5.87 7.34
N SER A 29 8.26 -4.87 6.68
CA SER A 29 7.52 -3.85 5.93
C SER A 29 7.64 -4.06 4.42
N ILE A 30 6.66 -3.58 3.69
CA ILE A 30 6.70 -3.43 2.21
C ILE A 30 6.67 -1.94 1.85
N CYS A 31 6.88 -1.61 0.58
CA CYS A 31 6.68 -0.25 0.06
C CYS A 31 5.62 -0.22 -1.06
N PRO A 32 5.09 0.97 -1.43
CA PRO A 32 4.10 1.06 -2.50
C PRO A 32 4.54 0.47 -3.84
N SER A 33 5.83 0.56 -4.18
CA SER A 33 6.34 -0.06 -5.41
C SER A 33 6.38 -1.59 -5.36
N ASP A 34 6.51 -2.20 -4.18
CA ASP A 34 6.42 -3.67 -4.07
C ASP A 34 5.01 -4.13 -4.44
N VAL A 35 3.99 -3.41 -3.94
CA VAL A 35 2.58 -3.65 -4.27
C VAL A 35 2.35 -3.47 -5.77
N ALA A 36 2.80 -2.35 -6.34
CA ALA A 36 2.59 -2.06 -7.76
C ALA A 36 3.26 -3.09 -8.69
N ARG A 37 4.53 -3.44 -8.43
CA ARG A 37 5.27 -4.45 -9.22
C ARG A 37 4.65 -5.84 -9.12
N SER A 38 4.01 -6.13 -7.99
CA SER A 38 3.33 -7.41 -7.81
C SER A 38 2.04 -7.57 -8.62
N LEU A 39 1.55 -6.47 -9.23
CA LEU A 39 0.35 -6.41 -10.06
C LEU A 39 0.68 -6.32 -11.56
N SER A 40 1.80 -5.69 -11.91
CA SER A 40 2.26 -5.54 -13.30
C SER A 40 3.76 -5.28 -13.36
N ASP A 41 4.44 -5.94 -14.29
CA ASP A 41 5.85 -5.69 -14.60
C ASP A 41 6.07 -4.51 -15.57
N ASP A 42 5.01 -4.04 -16.25
CA ASP A 42 5.07 -2.84 -17.11
C ASP A 42 5.36 -1.57 -16.29
N GLU A 43 6.41 -0.84 -16.66
CA GLU A 43 6.88 0.34 -15.94
C GLU A 43 5.89 1.50 -15.91
N ALA A 44 5.21 1.75 -17.02
CA ALA A 44 4.22 2.81 -17.10
C ALA A 44 3.03 2.50 -16.19
N ILE A 45 2.63 1.22 -16.12
CA ILE A 45 1.53 0.76 -15.27
C ILE A 45 1.92 0.82 -13.80
N TRP A 46 3.01 0.17 -13.37
CA TRP A 46 3.32 0.09 -11.94
C TRP A 46 3.65 1.46 -11.33
N ARG A 47 4.32 2.35 -12.08
CA ARG A 47 4.52 3.74 -11.63
C ARG A 47 3.22 4.52 -11.55
N GLY A 48 2.33 4.30 -12.52
CA GLY A 48 0.99 4.90 -12.55
C GLY A 48 0.15 4.54 -11.32
N LEU A 49 0.29 3.33 -10.78
CA LEU A 49 -0.48 2.86 -9.64
C LEU A 49 -0.05 3.48 -8.30
N MET A 50 1.15 4.05 -8.21
CA MET A 50 1.71 4.52 -6.94
C MET A 50 0.82 5.53 -6.19
N PRO A 51 0.24 6.59 -6.80
CA PRO A 51 -0.65 7.52 -6.10
C PRO A 51 -1.87 6.79 -5.52
N ARG A 52 -2.52 5.93 -6.30
CA ARG A 52 -3.70 5.19 -5.85
C ARG A 52 -3.38 4.20 -4.72
N ILE A 53 -2.23 3.53 -4.79
CA ILE A 53 -1.76 2.65 -3.70
C ILE A 53 -1.55 3.45 -2.42
N ARG A 54 -1.03 4.69 -2.50
CA ARG A 54 -0.87 5.56 -1.33
C ARG A 54 -2.23 5.98 -0.75
N ASP A 55 -3.20 6.30 -1.60
CA ASP A 55 -4.57 6.66 -1.17
C ASP A 55 -5.25 5.47 -0.46
N VAL A 56 -5.14 4.27 -1.03
CA VAL A 56 -5.70 3.05 -0.42
C VAL A 56 -4.96 2.71 0.88
N ALA A 57 -3.64 2.90 0.93
CA ALA A 57 -2.86 2.72 2.14
C ALA A 57 -3.26 3.71 3.25
N ALA A 58 -3.60 4.95 2.91
CA ALA A 58 -4.13 5.93 3.87
C ALA A 58 -5.42 5.42 4.51
N ARG A 59 -6.39 4.96 3.69
CA ARG A 59 -7.66 4.41 4.20
C ARG A 59 -7.47 3.17 5.08
N LEU A 60 -6.52 2.30 4.72
CA LEU A 60 -6.18 1.13 5.56
C LEU A 60 -5.50 1.54 6.87
N ALA A 61 -4.74 2.63 6.88
CA ALA A 61 -4.13 3.18 8.07
C ALA A 61 -5.16 3.81 9.00
N ASP A 62 -6.10 4.59 8.45
CA ASP A 62 -7.23 5.16 9.19
C ASP A 62 -8.10 4.08 9.85
N ALA A 63 -8.16 2.90 9.22
CA ALA A 63 -8.87 1.73 9.75
C ALA A 63 -8.04 0.88 10.74
N ASP A 64 -6.83 1.29 11.13
CA ASP A 64 -5.86 0.54 11.94
C ASP A 64 -5.49 -0.86 11.40
N VAL A 65 -5.73 -1.11 10.10
CA VAL A 65 -5.35 -2.37 9.45
C VAL A 65 -3.85 -2.38 9.22
N ILE A 66 -3.31 -1.26 8.73
CA ILE A 66 -1.88 -1.07 8.53
C ILE A 66 -1.40 0.17 9.28
N ARG A 67 -0.09 0.32 9.43
CA ARG A 67 0.54 1.58 9.82
C ARG A 67 1.59 1.96 8.79
N VAL A 68 1.75 3.25 8.57
CA VAL A 68 2.70 3.79 7.59
C VAL A 68 3.82 4.50 8.33
N THR A 69 5.07 4.26 7.93
CA THR A 69 6.20 5.01 8.47
C THR A 69 7.09 5.57 7.36
N GLN A 70 7.80 6.63 7.71
CA GLN A 70 8.96 7.12 6.98
C GLN A 70 10.17 7.03 7.91
N GLY A 71 11.13 6.18 7.55
CA GLY A 71 12.15 5.73 8.51
C GLY A 71 11.49 5.01 9.70
N GLN A 72 11.80 5.45 10.91
CA GLN A 72 11.23 4.92 12.16
C GLN A 72 9.95 5.64 12.59
N THR A 73 9.58 6.74 11.94
CA THR A 73 8.48 7.61 12.37
C THR A 73 7.17 7.21 11.70
N THR A 74 6.15 6.90 12.49
CA THR A 74 4.78 6.73 12.00
C THR A 74 4.27 8.07 11.45
N ILE A 75 3.68 8.03 10.26
CA ILE A 75 3.19 9.21 9.55
C ILE A 75 1.74 9.00 9.11
N ASP A 76 1.01 10.10 9.02
CA ASP A 76 -0.33 10.16 8.45
C ASP A 76 -0.24 10.45 6.94
N LEU A 77 -0.84 9.58 6.12
CA LEU A 77 -0.86 9.75 4.66
C LEU A 77 -1.97 10.68 4.16
N ASN A 78 -2.89 11.12 5.03
CA ASN A 78 -3.84 12.18 4.71
C ASN A 78 -3.17 13.57 4.65
N GLN A 79 -1.92 13.67 5.11
CA GLN A 79 -1.07 14.85 4.98
C GLN A 79 -0.14 14.76 3.76
N PRO A 80 0.33 15.88 3.20
CA PRO A 80 1.33 15.87 2.13
C PRO A 80 2.66 15.22 2.57
N VAL A 81 2.87 13.97 2.18
CA VAL A 81 4.09 13.20 2.48
C VAL A 81 4.94 13.07 1.22
N ARG A 82 6.22 13.48 1.31
CA ARG A 82 7.20 13.33 0.24
C ARG A 82 8.16 12.18 0.50
N GLY A 83 8.48 11.45 -0.56
CA GLY A 83 9.52 10.43 -0.54
C GLY A 83 9.04 9.02 -0.14
N PRO A 84 10.01 8.13 0.14
CA PRO A 84 9.76 6.71 0.40
C PRO A 84 9.00 6.50 1.72
N ILE A 85 8.01 5.62 1.66
CA ILE A 85 7.22 5.19 2.82
C ILE A 85 7.25 3.67 2.94
N ARG A 86 6.99 3.17 4.14
CA ARG A 86 6.92 1.74 4.46
C ARG A 86 5.57 1.41 5.08
N LEU A 87 4.91 0.39 4.54
CA LEU A 87 3.65 -0.16 5.03
C LEU A 87 3.96 -1.33 5.98
N ARG A 88 3.29 -1.38 7.12
CA ARG A 88 3.44 -2.44 8.15
C ARG A 88 2.07 -2.85 8.67
N ARG A 89 1.98 -4.07 9.23
CA ARG A 89 0.78 -4.51 9.94
C ARG A 89 0.48 -3.60 11.14
N ALA A 90 -0.79 -3.33 11.43
CA ALA A 90 -1.23 -2.62 12.63
C ALA A 90 -2.16 -3.50 13.48
N ALA A 91 -2.77 -2.91 14.52
CA ALA A 91 -3.49 -3.64 15.56
C ALA A 91 -4.66 -4.46 15.01
N LYS A 92 -5.35 -3.98 13.97
CA LYS A 92 -6.52 -4.67 13.38
C LYS A 92 -6.17 -5.50 12.14
N PHE A 93 -4.89 -5.75 11.88
CA PHE A 93 -4.47 -6.50 10.69
C PHE A 93 -5.07 -7.92 10.67
N ASP A 94 -4.97 -8.65 11.77
CA ASP A 94 -5.47 -10.03 11.87
C ASP A 94 -6.97 -10.10 12.20
N SER A 95 -7.59 -8.97 12.57
CA SER A 95 -9.05 -8.87 12.81
C SER A 95 -9.88 -8.94 11.52
N LYS A 96 -9.22 -8.83 10.36
CA LYS A 96 -9.84 -9.01 9.03
C LYS A 96 -9.81 -10.45 8.52
N LYS A 97 -9.32 -11.40 9.32
CA LYS A 97 -9.22 -12.81 8.92
C LYS A 97 -10.54 -13.55 9.08
#